data_AF-A0AAV7M8Z5-F1
#
_entry.id   AF-A0AAV7M8Z5-F1
#
_cell.length_a   1.000
_cell.length_b   1.000
_cell.length_c   1.000
_cell.angle_alpha   90.00
_cell.angle_beta   90.00
_cell.angle_gamma   90.00
#
_symmetry.space_group_name_H-M   'P 1'
#
loop_
_entity.id
_entity.type
_entity.pdbx_description
1 polymer ?
#
loop_
_entity_poly.entity_id
_entity_poly.type
_entity_poly.pdbx_seq_one_letter_code
_entity_poly.pdbx_strand_id
1 'polypeptide(L)'
;MNVQMVCLADQYISNVNAKFPGSVHGAYILRNSSIPYVMGHLQGHRVWLIGDSGYPNLSWLLTPVRNPRTRAEEHYNEAHGRTRRVIERTFGLLKARFGCLHMTGGSLYYSPKKVFQIILACCMLRNLALQRQVPFLQEDGPEGGPVAAVEPVDSEEEEAEEEDIDNRNNVIQQYFQ
;
A
#
# COMPACT_ATOMS: atom_id res chain seq x y z
N MET A 1 -1.16 -14.86 -3.22
CA MET A 1 -0.19 -14.05 -3.98
C MET A 1 0.01 -12.77 -3.20
N ASN A 2 1.25 -12.29 -3.05
CA ASN A 2 1.50 -11.01 -2.40
C ASN A 2 1.62 -9.91 -3.47
N VAL A 3 0.96 -8.77 -3.23
CA VAL A 3 0.86 -7.65 -4.18
C VAL A 3 1.42 -6.40 -3.52
N GLN A 4 2.51 -5.88 -4.07
CA GLN A 4 3.00 -4.54 -3.75
C GLN A 4 2.33 -3.53 -4.70
N MET A 5 1.81 -2.44 -4.15
CA MET A 5 1.12 -1.39 -4.90
C MET A 5 1.51 -0.02 -4.37
N VAL A 6 1.69 0.93 -5.29
CA VAL A 6 1.84 2.35 -4.98
C VAL A 6 0.64 3.09 -5.56
N CYS A 7 0.02 3.96 -4.76
CA CYS A 7 -1.03 4.86 -5.21
C CYS A 7 -0.74 6.30 -4.82
N LEU A 8 -1.36 7.24 -5.53
CA LEU A 8 -1.36 8.66 -5.22
C LEU A 8 -2.48 9.00 -4.23
N ALA A 9 -2.52 10.25 -3.76
CA ALA A 9 -3.50 10.72 -2.77
C ALA A 9 -4.96 10.66 -3.28
N ASP A 10 -5.17 10.82 -4.59
CA ASP A 10 -6.46 10.64 -5.27
C ASP A 10 -6.80 9.15 -5.51
N GLN A 11 -6.00 8.27 -4.94
CA GLN A 11 -6.05 6.82 -5.06
C GLN A 11 -5.63 6.29 -6.43
N TYR A 12 -5.16 7.09 -7.39
CA TYR A 12 -4.69 6.58 -8.68
C TYR A 12 -3.51 5.61 -8.49
N ILE A 13 -3.59 4.42 -9.10
CA ILE A 13 -2.54 3.39 -8.96
C ILE A 13 -1.39 3.71 -9.91
N SER A 14 -0.21 4.01 -9.37
CA SER A 14 0.98 4.36 -10.15
C SER A 14 1.93 3.19 -10.37
N ASN A 15 1.92 2.20 -9.47
CA ASN A 15 2.76 1.00 -9.60
C ASN A 15 2.06 -0.23 -9.00
N VAL A 16 2.24 -1.40 -9.64
CA VAL A 16 1.76 -2.69 -9.14
C VAL A 16 2.80 -3.77 -9.43
N ASN A 17 3.12 -4.58 -8.42
CA ASN A 17 3.92 -5.77 -8.52
C ASN A 17 3.23 -6.94 -7.82
N ALA A 18 2.69 -7.87 -8.61
CA ALA A 18 1.97 -9.06 -8.16
C ALA A 18 2.66 -10.35 -8.64
N LYS A 19 3.99 -10.35 -8.69
CA LYS A 19 4.77 -11.51 -9.23
C LYS A 19 5.15 -12.54 -8.16
N PHE A 20 4.86 -12.26 -6.88
CA PHE A 20 5.39 -13.03 -5.77
C PHE A 20 4.32 -13.88 -5.07
N PRO A 21 4.66 -15.10 -4.61
CA PRO A 21 3.81 -15.91 -3.74
C PRO A 21 3.38 -15.16 -2.48
N GLY A 22 2.31 -15.64 -1.82
CA GLY A 22 1.79 -15.03 -0.59
C GLY A 22 2.78 -15.04 0.58
N SER A 23 3.71 -15.98 0.60
CA SER A 23 4.73 -16.15 1.66
C SER A 23 5.93 -15.22 1.55
N VAL A 24 6.01 -14.38 0.52
CA VAL A 24 7.16 -13.49 0.31
C VAL A 24 6.90 -12.16 1.02
N HIS A 25 7.83 -11.71 1.86
CA HIS A 25 7.73 -10.44 2.59
C HIS A 25 7.76 -9.22 1.68
N GLY A 26 7.05 -8.15 2.07
CA GLY A 26 6.97 -6.89 1.32
C GLY A 26 8.34 -6.29 1.02
N ALA A 27 9.25 -6.24 2.01
CA ALA A 27 10.62 -5.75 1.84
C ALA A 27 11.40 -6.48 0.72
N TYR A 28 11.23 -7.80 0.60
CA TYR A 28 11.86 -8.57 -0.49
C TYR A 28 11.30 -8.17 -1.85
N ILE A 29 9.98 -7.97 -1.95
CA ILE A 29 9.32 -7.51 -3.19
C ILE A 29 9.84 -6.12 -3.56
N LEU A 30 9.98 -5.20 -2.60
CA LEU A 30 10.52 -3.86 -2.81
C LEU A 30 11.93 -3.90 -3.39
N ARG A 31 12.84 -4.66 -2.75
CA ARG A 31 14.23 -4.82 -3.19
C ARG A 31 14.34 -5.38 -4.61
N ASN A 32 13.36 -6.18 -5.04
CA ASN A 32 13.28 -6.78 -6.38
C ASN A 32 12.33 -6.04 -7.34
N SER A 33 11.92 -4.81 -7.01
CA SER A 33 11.05 -3.98 -7.83
C SER A 33 11.85 -2.88 -8.57
N SER A 34 11.20 -2.16 -9.47
CA SER A 34 11.79 -0.96 -10.09
C SER A 34 11.74 0.27 -9.18
N ILE A 35 11.06 0.21 -8.03
CA ILE A 35 10.85 1.36 -7.14
C ILE A 35 12.17 1.95 -6.65
N PRO A 36 13.15 1.17 -6.11
CA PRO A 36 14.42 1.74 -5.66
C PRO A 36 15.17 2.50 -6.77
N TYR A 37 15.14 1.98 -8.00
CA TYR A 37 15.75 2.66 -9.14
C TYR A 37 15.06 3.98 -9.46
N VAL A 38 13.72 3.99 -9.53
CA VAL A 38 12.94 5.21 -9.82
C VAL A 38 13.12 6.24 -8.71
N MET A 39 13.00 5.83 -7.44
CA MET A 39 13.16 6.72 -6.29
C MET A 39 14.60 7.23 -6.16
N GLY A 40 15.60 6.43 -6.54
CA GLY A 40 16.99 6.86 -6.66
C GLY A 40 17.17 8.03 -7.63
N HIS A 41 16.47 8.03 -8.76
CA HIS A 41 16.52 9.15 -9.73
C HIS A 41 15.73 10.37 -9.27
N LEU A 42 14.80 10.19 -8.33
CA LEU A 42 14.06 11.28 -7.70
C LEU A 42 14.77 11.83 -6.46
N GLN A 43 15.91 11.27 -6.05
CA GLN A 43 16.69 11.77 -4.92
C GLN A 43 17.01 13.26 -5.12
N GLY A 44 16.78 14.05 -4.07
CA GLY A 44 16.88 15.52 -4.09
C GLY A 44 15.56 16.23 -4.36
N HIS A 45 14.56 15.54 -4.90
CA HIS A 45 13.17 16.02 -4.90
C HIS A 45 12.54 15.57 -3.58
N ARG A 46 11.80 16.46 -2.91
CA ARG A 46 11.11 16.17 -1.62
C ARG A 46 9.93 15.21 -1.84
N VAL A 47 10.23 13.98 -2.23
CA VAL A 47 9.27 12.93 -2.58
C VAL A 47 9.55 11.72 -1.71
N TRP A 48 8.56 11.31 -0.94
CA TRP A 48 8.62 10.14 -0.08
C TRP A 48 7.47 9.19 -0.41
N LEU A 49 7.78 7.90 -0.39
CA LEU A 49 6.78 6.86 -0.26
C LEU A 49 6.48 6.61 1.22
N ILE A 50 5.26 6.16 1.51
CA ILE A 50 4.79 5.80 2.84
C ILE A 50 4.61 4.28 2.85
N GLY A 51 5.40 3.58 3.68
CA GLY A 51 5.37 2.13 3.84
C GLY A 51 4.93 1.72 5.24
N ASP A 52 4.50 0.46 5.41
CA ASP A 52 4.31 -0.13 6.74
C ASP A 52 5.61 -0.46 7.48
N SER A 53 5.44 -0.94 8.70
CA SER A 53 6.47 -1.49 9.58
C SER A 53 7.28 -2.64 8.98
N GLY A 54 6.72 -3.37 8.03
CA GLY A 54 7.35 -4.49 7.33
C GLY A 54 8.33 -4.06 6.24
N TYR A 55 8.45 -2.75 5.96
CA TYR A 55 9.48 -2.20 5.07
C TYR A 55 10.62 -1.55 5.85
N PRO A 56 11.84 -1.53 5.29
CA PRO A 56 12.92 -0.75 5.89
C PRO A 56 12.65 0.74 5.75
N ASN A 57 13.12 1.53 6.70
CA ASN A 57 13.09 2.99 6.60
C ASN A 57 14.28 3.47 5.76
N LEU A 58 14.00 4.17 4.66
CA LEU A 58 14.98 4.64 3.67
C LEU A 58 14.85 6.15 3.42
N SER A 59 15.87 6.75 2.80
CA SER A 59 15.86 8.18 2.40
C SER A 59 14.60 8.63 1.64
N TRP A 60 13.98 7.70 0.91
CA TRP A 60 12.80 7.93 0.07
C TRP A 60 11.57 7.10 0.47
N LEU A 61 11.67 6.26 1.51
CA LEU A 61 10.57 5.44 2.04
C LEU A 61 10.47 5.62 3.55
N LEU A 62 9.44 6.32 3.99
CA LEU A 62 9.17 6.56 5.39
C LEU A 62 8.30 5.42 5.94
N THR A 63 8.62 4.95 7.13
CA THR A 63 7.86 3.93 7.89
C THR A 63 7.48 4.49 9.27
N PRO A 64 6.46 3.93 9.96
CA PRO A 64 6.05 4.43 11.27
C PRO A 64 7.17 4.29 12.31
N VAL A 65 7.21 5.22 13.27
CA VAL A 65 8.10 5.13 14.44
C VAL A 65 7.55 4.04 15.37
N ARG A 66 8.34 3.01 15.67
CA ARG A 66 7.87 1.86 16.45
C ARG A 66 7.52 2.19 17.91
N ASN A 67 8.38 2.96 18.56
CA ASN A 67 8.26 3.31 19.96
C ASN A 67 8.35 4.84 20.13
N PRO A 68 7.27 5.58 19.78
CA PRO A 68 7.26 7.03 19.89
C PRO A 68 7.42 7.44 21.36
N ARG A 69 8.35 8.37 21.62
CA ARG A 69 8.66 8.92 22.95
C ARG A 69 8.33 10.40 23.06
N THR A 70 8.08 11.05 21.94
CA THR A 70 7.79 12.49 21.85
C THR A 70 6.45 12.71 21.17
N ARG A 71 5.80 13.84 21.52
CA ARG A 71 4.54 14.26 20.88
C ARG A 71 4.68 14.44 19.37
N ALA A 72 5.85 14.88 18.90
CA ALA A 72 6.16 15.01 17.48
C ALA A 72 6.14 13.64 16.77
N GLU A 73 6.72 12.60 17.37
CA GLU A 73 6.69 11.23 16.83
C GLU A 73 5.25 10.65 16.85
N GLU A 74 4.46 10.95 17.88
CA GLU A 74 3.04 10.56 17.92
C GLU A 74 2.23 11.22 16.81
N HIS A 75 2.38 12.54 16.62
CA HIS A 75 1.74 13.29 15.54
C HIS A 75 2.19 12.79 14.16
N TYR A 76 3.48 12.47 14.00
CA TYR A 76 4.01 11.85 12.78
C TYR A 76 3.33 10.51 12.50
N ASN A 77 3.26 9.61 13.49
CA ASN A 77 2.63 8.29 13.34
C ASN A 77 1.14 8.42 13.02
N GLU A 78 0.45 9.38 13.64
CA GLU A 78 -0.94 9.65 13.33
C GLU A 78 -1.09 10.04 11.84
N ALA A 79 -0.35 11.05 11.38
CA ALA A 79 -0.38 11.51 9.99
C ALA A 79 0.05 10.43 8.99
N HIS A 80 1.07 9.65 9.35
CA HIS A 80 1.54 8.49 8.59
C HIS A 80 0.40 7.47 8.43
N GLY A 81 -0.27 7.10 9.52
CA GLY A 81 -1.43 6.21 9.49
C GLY A 81 -2.59 6.77 8.67
N ARG A 82 -2.88 8.08 8.78
CA ARG A 82 -3.91 8.71 7.93
C ARG A 82 -3.58 8.59 6.45
N THR A 83 -2.31 8.75 6.09
CA THR A 83 -1.83 8.64 4.71
C THR A 83 -1.88 7.20 4.20
N ARG A 84 -1.47 6.23 5.03
CA ARG A 84 -1.52 4.80 4.68
C ARG A 84 -2.95 4.29 4.45
N ARG A 85 -3.95 4.85 5.13
CA ARG A 85 -5.36 4.52 4.87
C ARG A 85 -5.79 4.74 3.41
N VAL A 86 -5.10 5.58 2.64
CA VAL A 86 -5.37 5.77 1.20
C VAL A 86 -5.07 4.50 0.40
N ILE A 87 -3.93 3.83 0.66
CA ILE A 87 -3.58 2.58 -0.05
C ILE A 87 -4.46 1.42 0.43
N GLU A 88 -4.78 1.35 1.73
CA GLU A 88 -5.70 0.35 2.28
C GLU A 88 -7.10 0.48 1.66
N ARG A 89 -7.63 1.71 1.59
CA ARG A 89 -8.90 2.00 0.92
C ARG A 89 -8.84 1.65 -0.57
N THR A 90 -7.71 1.90 -1.22
CA THR A 90 -7.50 1.52 -2.63
C THR A 90 -7.62 0.02 -2.84
N PHE A 91 -6.98 -0.80 -2.00
CA PHE A 91 -7.16 -2.24 -2.03
C PHE A 91 -8.61 -2.66 -1.76
N GLY A 92 -9.26 -2.06 -0.76
CA GLY A 92 -10.66 -2.33 -0.43
C GLY A 92 -11.60 -2.06 -1.61
N LEU A 93 -11.47 -0.90 -2.25
CA LEU A 93 -12.27 -0.53 -3.43
C LEU A 93 -11.98 -1.43 -4.64
N LEU A 94 -10.72 -1.86 -4.81
CA LEU A 94 -10.35 -2.78 -5.88
C LEU A 94 -11.02 -4.14 -5.69
N LYS A 95 -10.97 -4.70 -4.47
CA LYS A 95 -11.63 -5.98 -4.13
C LYS A 95 -13.15 -5.89 -4.22
N ALA A 96 -13.73 -4.78 -3.77
CA ALA A 96 -15.17 -4.57 -3.84
C ALA A 96 -15.66 -4.43 -5.29
N ARG A 97 -14.90 -3.75 -6.17
CA ARG A 97 -15.28 -3.56 -7.58
C ARG A 97 -15.13 -4.85 -8.39
N PHE A 98 -14.11 -5.65 -8.08
CA PHE A 98 -13.80 -6.89 -8.78
C PHE A 98 -13.90 -8.04 -7.79
N GLY A 99 -15.11 -8.61 -7.66
CA GLY A 99 -15.38 -9.70 -6.73
C GLY A 99 -14.45 -10.91 -6.88
N CYS A 100 -13.87 -11.12 -8.07
CA CYS A 100 -12.86 -12.16 -8.30
C CYS A 100 -11.54 -11.97 -7.51
N LEU A 101 -11.31 -10.79 -6.94
CA LEU A 101 -10.19 -10.50 -6.03
C LEU A 101 -10.58 -10.65 -4.55
N HIS A 102 -11.87 -10.79 -4.26
CA HIS A 102 -12.37 -10.95 -2.90
C HIS A 102 -12.39 -12.43 -2.51
N MET A 103 -12.04 -12.74 -1.26
CA MET A 103 -11.99 -14.14 -0.80
C MET A 103 -13.35 -14.84 -0.91
N THR A 104 -14.47 -14.10 -0.76
CA THR A 104 -15.82 -14.67 -0.93
C THR A 104 -16.22 -14.87 -2.39
N GLY A 105 -15.58 -14.19 -3.34
CA GLY A 105 -15.80 -14.36 -4.78
C GLY A 105 -14.97 -15.49 -5.40
N GLY A 106 -14.23 -16.24 -4.58
CA GLY A 106 -13.40 -17.38 -4.95
C GLY A 106 -11.90 -17.07 -4.91
N SER A 107 -11.14 -17.94 -4.26
CA SER A 107 -9.68 -17.98 -4.47
C SER A 107 -9.40 -18.13 -5.96
N LEU A 108 -8.54 -17.30 -6.55
CA LEU A 108 -8.17 -17.42 -7.96
C LEU A 108 -7.38 -18.73 -8.20
N TYR A 109 -8.08 -19.81 -8.54
CA TYR A 109 -7.51 -21.12 -8.88
C TYR A 109 -6.90 -21.15 -10.28
N TYR A 110 -6.07 -20.16 -10.59
CA TYR A 110 -5.34 -20.08 -11.85
C TYR A 110 -3.83 -20.18 -11.61
N SER A 111 -3.08 -20.41 -12.68
CA SER A 111 -1.62 -20.35 -12.61
C SER A 111 -1.16 -18.96 -12.12
N PRO A 112 -0.02 -18.85 -11.40
CA PRO A 112 0.46 -17.56 -10.89
C PRO A 112 0.55 -16.49 -11.97
N LYS A 113 0.97 -16.86 -13.19
CA LYS A 113 1.03 -15.95 -14.34
C LYS A 113 -0.35 -15.38 -14.71
N LYS A 114 -1.40 -16.20 -14.66
CA LYS A 114 -2.76 -15.77 -14.98
C LYS A 114 -3.36 -14.93 -13.86
N VAL A 115 -3.12 -15.29 -12.59
CA VAL A 115 -3.52 -14.49 -11.42
C VAL A 115 -2.91 -13.08 -11.49
N PHE A 116 -1.61 -12.99 -11.80
CA PHE A 116 -0.92 -11.73 -12.03
C PHE A 116 -1.59 -10.87 -13.12
N GLN A 117 -1.92 -11.48 -14.26
CA GLN A 117 -2.61 -10.78 -15.35
C GLN A 117 -4.00 -10.27 -14.95
N ILE A 118 -4.75 -11.05 -14.17
CA ILE A 118 -6.07 -10.65 -13.65
C ILE A 118 -5.91 -9.43 -12.73
N ILE A 119 -4.97 -9.48 -11.79
CA ILE A 119 -4.73 -8.37 -10.85
C ILE A 119 -4.35 -7.09 -11.60
N LEU A 120 -3.43 -7.20 -12.57
CA LEU A 120 -3.06 -6.04 -13.40
C LEU A 120 -4.24 -5.47 -14.19
N ALA A 121 -5.03 -6.34 -14.82
CA ALA A 121 -6.21 -5.91 -15.57
C ALA A 121 -7.20 -5.17 -14.65
N CYS A 122 -7.46 -5.69 -13.44
CA CYS A 122 -8.31 -5.03 -12.46
C CYS A 122 -7.77 -3.65 -12.05
N CYS A 123 -6.47 -3.53 -11.80
CA CYS A 123 -5.85 -2.25 -11.45
C CYS A 123 -5.98 -1.22 -12.59
N MET A 124 -5.72 -1.64 -13.83
CA MET A 124 -5.86 -0.77 -15.01
C MET A 124 -7.31 -0.32 -15.23
N LEU A 125 -8.26 -1.26 -15.15
CA LEU A 125 -9.68 -0.97 -15.29
C LEU A 125 -10.19 -0.05 -14.19
N ARG A 126 -9.68 -0.20 -12.96
CA ARG A 126 -9.98 0.70 -11.84
C ARG A 126 -9.50 2.12 -12.12
N ASN A 127 -8.27 2.29 -12.58
CA ASN A 127 -7.75 3.62 -12.93
C ASN A 127 -8.57 4.26 -14.06
N LEU A 128 -8.92 3.48 -15.09
CA LEU A 128 -9.78 3.95 -16.18
C LEU A 128 -11.15 4.39 -15.64
N ALA A 129 -11.76 3.60 -14.76
CA ALA A 129 -13.02 3.96 -14.14
C ALA A 129 -12.93 5.23 -13.29
N LEU A 130 -11.83 5.41 -12.54
CA LEU A 130 -11.57 6.63 -11.76
C LEU A 130 -11.49 7.86 -12.68
N GLN A 131 -10.71 7.77 -13.77
CA GLN A 131 -10.57 8.84 -14.75
C GLN A 131 -11.88 9.19 -15.47
N ARG A 132 -12.70 8.18 -15.74
CA ARG A 132 -14.00 8.31 -16.40
C ARG A 132 -15.15 8.62 -15.43
N GLN A 133 -14.85 8.77 -14.13
CA GLN A 133 -15.84 8.99 -13.07
C GLN A 133 -16.98 7.96 -13.09
N VAL A 134 -16.67 6.71 -13.44
CA VAL A 134 -17.66 5.63 -13.50
C VAL A 134 -18.13 5.33 -12.08
N PRO A 135 -19.44 5.49 -11.79
CA PRO A 135 -19.96 5.25 -10.46
C PRO A 135 -19.65 3.82 -10.03
N PHE A 136 -19.45 3.64 -8.73
CA PHE A 136 -19.39 2.31 -8.17
C PHE A 136 -20.77 1.70 -8.28
N LEU A 137 -20.91 0.55 -8.95
CA LEU A 137 -22.17 -0.18 -8.93
C LEU A 137 -22.34 -0.68 -7.50
N GLN A 138 -23.22 -0.03 -6.76
CA GLN A 138 -23.67 -0.56 -5.48
C GLN A 138 -24.49 -1.80 -5.85
N GLU A 139 -23.95 -2.99 -5.63
CA GLU A 139 -24.83 -4.16 -5.60
C GLU A 139 -25.76 -3.93 -4.42
N ASP A 140 -27.08 -3.96 -4.67
CA ASP A 140 -28.13 -3.93 -3.65
C ASP A 140 -28.07 -5.21 -2.79
N GLY A 141 -26.98 -5.37 -2.03
CA GLY A 141 -26.89 -6.25 -0.88
C GLY A 141 -27.42 -5.49 0.35
N PRO A 142 -27.98 -6.20 1.35
CA PRO A 142 -28.69 -5.56 2.45
C PRO A 142 -27.76 -4.57 3.16
N GLU A 143 -28.18 -3.32 3.13
CA GLU A 143 -27.77 -2.15 3.93
C GLU A 143 -26.39 -2.19 4.60
N GLY A 144 -25.49 -1.32 4.10
CA GLY A 144 -24.69 -0.49 5.00
C GLY A 144 -23.78 -1.21 6.00
N GLY A 145 -23.29 -2.41 5.67
CA GLY A 145 -22.20 -3.02 6.43
C GLY A 145 -20.96 -2.13 6.35
N PRO A 146 -20.21 -1.94 7.45
CA PRO A 146 -18.94 -1.22 7.40
C PRO A 146 -18.11 -1.84 6.26
N VAL A 147 -17.44 -0.99 5.46
CA VAL A 147 -16.37 -1.43 4.57
C VAL A 147 -15.56 -2.39 5.41
N ALA A 148 -15.64 -3.71 5.12
CA ALA A 148 -15.18 -4.72 6.05
C ALA A 148 -13.80 -4.27 6.49
N ALA A 149 -13.63 -4.05 7.81
CA ALA A 149 -12.33 -3.75 8.36
C ALA A 149 -11.40 -4.73 7.66
N VAL A 150 -10.44 -4.21 6.89
CA VAL A 150 -9.47 -5.07 6.22
C VAL A 150 -8.87 -5.81 7.38
N GLU A 151 -9.25 -7.09 7.55
CA GLU A 151 -8.76 -7.84 8.70
C GLU A 151 -7.25 -7.70 8.66
N PRO A 152 -6.62 -7.36 9.80
CA PRO A 152 -5.17 -7.35 9.86
C PRO A 152 -4.74 -8.70 9.32
N VAL A 153 -4.00 -8.69 8.22
CA VAL A 153 -3.31 -9.91 7.82
C VAL A 153 -2.30 -10.10 8.94
N ASP A 154 -2.62 -11.00 9.87
CA ASP A 154 -1.69 -11.53 10.87
C ASP A 154 -0.60 -12.30 10.13
N SER A 155 0.26 -11.57 9.44
CA SER A 155 1.65 -11.96 9.30
C SER A 155 2.34 -11.39 10.52
N GLU A 156 2.94 -12.24 11.34
CA GLU A 156 4.05 -11.85 12.19
C GLU A 156 5.07 -11.17 11.28
N GLU A 157 4.96 -9.85 11.14
CA GLU A 157 5.86 -9.05 10.32
C GLU A 157 7.17 -9.02 11.06
N GLU A 158 8.12 -9.86 10.63
CA GLU A 158 9.50 -9.76 11.06
C GLU A 158 9.97 -8.32 10.82
N GLU A 159 10.33 -7.66 11.91
CA GLU A 159 10.60 -6.24 11.96
C GLU A 159 11.73 -5.86 10.97
N ALA A 160 11.40 -5.07 9.94
CA ALA A 160 12.40 -4.64 8.98
C ALA A 160 13.44 -3.67 9.58
N GLU A 161 14.68 -3.68 9.08
CA GLU A 161 15.75 -2.83 9.60
C GLU A 161 15.44 -1.32 9.39
N GLU A 162 15.74 -0.50 10.40
CA GLU A 162 15.68 0.96 10.27
C GLU A 162 17.02 1.48 9.74
N GLU A 163 17.15 1.63 8.42
CA GLU A 163 18.43 1.99 7.77
C GLU A 163 18.72 3.51 7.82
N ASP A 164 17.71 4.38 7.62
CA ASP A 164 17.89 5.86 7.53
C ASP A 164 17.08 6.64 8.57
N ILE A 165 17.33 6.36 9.85
CA ILE A 165 16.61 6.98 10.99
C ILE A 165 16.74 8.50 10.98
N ASP A 166 17.92 9.02 10.61
CA ASP A 166 18.21 10.45 10.62
C ASP A 166 17.30 11.22 9.63
N ASN A 167 17.07 10.67 8.43
CA ASN A 167 16.12 11.27 7.49
C ASN A 167 14.71 11.36 8.06
N ARG A 168 14.22 10.28 8.68
CA ARG A 168 12.88 10.28 9.31
C ARG A 168 12.80 11.28 10.45
N ASN A 169 13.82 11.33 11.31
CA ASN A 169 13.89 12.28 12.42
C ASN A 169 13.92 13.73 11.95
N ASN A 170 14.64 14.02 10.87
CA ASN A 170 14.64 15.35 10.25
C ASN A 170 13.24 15.73 9.73
N VAL A 171 12.53 14.81 9.09
CA VAL A 171 11.13 15.01 8.66
C VAL A 171 10.23 15.27 9.86
N ILE A 172 10.37 14.48 10.94
CA ILE A 172 9.58 14.64 12.16
C ILE A 172 9.81 16.04 12.75
N GLN A 173 11.06 16.43 13.00
CA GLN A 173 11.38 17.73 13.58
C GLN A 173 10.97 18.90 12.70
N GLN A 174 11.03 18.75 11.38
CA GLN A 174 10.71 19.82 10.45
C GLN A 174 9.19 20.07 10.33
N TYR A 175 8.37 19.01 10.36
CA TYR A 175 6.95 19.10 10.01
C TYR A 175 5.99 18.79 11.16
N PHE A 176 6.47 18.20 12.26
CA PHE A 176 5.65 17.76 13.38
C PHE A 176 6.21 18.37 14.67
N GLN A 177 5.44 19.28 15.28
CA GLN A 177 5.72 19.93 16.57
C GLN A 177 4.76 19.43 17.65
#